data_AF-A0A546Y014-F1
#
_entry.id   AF-A0A546Y014-F1
#
_cell.length_a   1.000
_cell.length_b   1.000
_cell.length_c   1.000
_cell.angle_alpha   90.00
_cell.angle_beta   90.00
_cell.angle_gamma   90.00
#
_symmetry.space_group_name_H-M   'P 1'
#
loop_
_entity.id
_entity.type
_entity.pdbx_description
1 polymer ?
#
loop_
_entity_poly.entity_id
_entity_poly.type
_entity_poly.pdbx_seq_one_letter_code
_entity_poly.pdbx_strand_id
1 'polypeptide(L)'
;MIPESSGATPFGIFLLADEYLAASRASLVKTRQTLTYGPTRLLAYHSCELFLKTYMRSHGMLIADLRAFQHDLPTMLSAATEMGLQPKKGMLRAFKVLEENNDYVRVRYSLKTDAVRPHAENAITLAEKTRESVRLALNFDEFGNPKGQLWNCPLPADYPVSSPKVIAADA
;
A
#
# COMPACT_ATOMS: atom_id res chain seq x y z
N MET A 1 0.74 21.16 -4.47
CA MET A 1 0.95 20.00 -5.36
C MET A 1 2.44 19.67 -5.32
N ILE A 2 2.87 18.52 -4.78
CA ILE A 2 4.27 18.09 -4.92
C ILE A 2 4.41 17.61 -6.38
N PRO A 3 5.23 18.27 -7.23
CA PRO A 3 5.31 17.97 -8.65
C PRO A 3 5.73 16.53 -8.97
N GLU A 4 6.45 15.88 -8.05
CA GLU A 4 7.05 14.56 -8.23
C GLU A 4 6.06 13.39 -8.14
N SER A 5 4.85 13.63 -7.63
CA SER A 5 3.88 12.55 -7.34
C SER A 5 2.89 12.27 -8.47
N SER A 6 2.88 13.09 -9.52
CA SER A 6 2.01 12.96 -10.69
C SER A 6 2.34 11.72 -11.53
N GLY A 7 3.56 11.20 -11.43
CA GLY A 7 4.04 10.03 -12.20
C GLY A 7 3.82 8.66 -11.56
N ALA A 8 3.11 8.54 -10.45
CA ALA A 8 2.93 7.24 -9.80
C ALA A 8 1.97 6.35 -10.62
N THR A 9 2.53 5.38 -11.34
CA THR A 9 1.77 4.32 -12.02
C THR A 9 1.23 3.32 -10.99
N PRO A 10 0.10 2.63 -11.27
CA PRO A 10 -0.37 1.59 -10.36
C PRO A 10 0.72 0.54 -10.08
N PHE A 11 1.46 0.10 -11.10
CA PHE A 11 2.53 -0.88 -10.90
C PHE A 11 3.69 -0.34 -10.05
N GLY A 12 4.09 0.93 -10.24
CA GLY A 12 5.11 1.55 -9.40
C GLY A 12 4.68 1.64 -7.93
N ILE A 13 3.40 1.95 -7.68
CA ILE A 13 2.83 1.94 -6.32
C ILE A 13 2.83 0.51 -5.74
N PHE A 14 2.52 -0.50 -6.56
CA PHE A 14 2.53 -1.91 -6.13
C PHE A 14 3.93 -2.36 -5.70
N LEU A 15 4.96 -2.06 -6.50
CA LEU A 15 6.35 -2.41 -6.17
C LEU A 15 6.78 -1.75 -4.86
N LEU A 16 6.46 -0.47 -4.68
CA LEU A 16 6.74 0.24 -3.45
C LEU A 16 6.00 -0.38 -2.24
N ALA A 17 4.73 -0.78 -2.43
CA ALA A 17 3.97 -1.47 -1.39
C ALA A 17 4.64 -2.78 -0.96
N ASP A 18 5.17 -3.53 -1.93
CA ASP A 18 5.90 -4.77 -1.69
C ASP A 18 7.22 -4.54 -0.94
N GLU A 19 7.96 -3.49 -1.26
CA GLU A 19 9.17 -3.09 -0.54
C GLU A 19 8.85 -2.73 0.93
N TYR A 20 7.76 -2.01 1.19
CA TYR A 20 7.31 -1.72 2.56
C TYR A 20 6.90 -2.98 3.33
N LEU A 21 6.24 -3.94 2.67
CA LEU A 21 5.92 -5.22 3.28
C LEU A 21 7.18 -6.03 3.60
N ALA A 22 8.15 -6.07 2.69
CA ALA A 22 9.44 -6.73 2.92
C ALA A 22 10.20 -6.06 4.10
N ALA A 23 10.24 -4.73 4.14
CA ALA A 23 10.83 -3.97 5.24
C ALA A 23 10.12 -4.24 6.58
N SER A 24 8.79 -4.36 6.57
CA SER A 24 8.03 -4.73 7.75
C SER A 24 8.46 -6.11 8.28
N ARG A 25 8.50 -7.14 7.42
CA ARG A 25 8.97 -8.48 7.80
C ARG A 25 10.41 -8.46 8.34
N ALA A 26 11.32 -7.75 7.68
CA ALA A 26 12.70 -7.63 8.13
C ALA A 26 12.80 -6.92 9.50
N SER A 27 11.93 -5.95 9.77
CA SER A 27 11.90 -5.24 11.05
C SER A 27 11.36 -6.08 12.21
N LEU A 28 10.55 -7.11 11.94
CA LEU A 28 10.08 -8.06 12.94
C LEU A 28 11.24 -8.93 13.47
N VAL A 29 12.23 -9.22 12.61
CA VAL A 29 13.41 -10.03 12.91
C VAL A 29 14.54 -9.10 13.38
N LYS A 30 14.50 -8.63 14.64
CA LYS A 30 15.65 -7.92 15.23
C LYS A 30 16.07 -8.42 16.60
N THR A 31 17.40 -8.38 16.74
CA THR A 31 18.34 -8.97 17.71
C THR A 31 18.37 -8.32 19.10
N ARG A 32 17.42 -7.43 19.40
CA ARG A 32 17.30 -6.72 20.68
C ARG A 32 15.86 -6.77 21.16
N GLN A 33 15.68 -6.81 22.49
CA GLN A 33 14.37 -6.77 23.14
C GLN A 33 13.59 -5.55 22.63
N THR A 34 12.58 -5.80 21.82
CA THR A 34 11.83 -4.77 21.11
C THR A 34 10.65 -4.37 21.98
N LEU A 35 10.61 -3.10 22.40
CA LEU A 35 9.61 -2.62 23.35
C LEU A 35 8.18 -2.58 22.76
N THR A 36 8.04 -2.26 21.46
CA THR A 36 6.73 -1.91 20.87
C THR A 36 6.42 -2.54 19.51
N TYR A 37 7.42 -3.00 18.76
CA TYR A 37 7.28 -3.34 17.31
C TYR A 37 6.54 -2.27 16.48
N GLY A 38 6.56 -1.00 16.93
CA GLY A 38 5.90 0.11 16.25
C GLY A 38 6.31 0.25 14.78
N PRO A 39 7.62 0.24 14.45
CA PRO A 39 8.07 0.30 13.06
C PRO A 39 7.51 -0.82 12.18
N THR A 40 7.47 -2.07 12.69
CA THR A 40 6.93 -3.22 11.95
C THR A 40 5.48 -3.00 11.57
N ARG A 41 4.66 -2.61 12.53
CA ARG A 41 3.24 -2.32 12.34
C ARG A 41 3.02 -1.15 11.38
N LEU A 42 3.77 -0.05 11.56
CA LEU A 42 3.66 1.13 10.70
C LEU A 42 3.95 0.79 9.23
N LEU A 43 5.04 0.05 8.98
CA LEU A 43 5.41 -0.38 7.62
C LEU A 43 4.36 -1.31 7.01
N ALA A 44 3.78 -2.22 7.79
CA ALA A 44 2.71 -3.11 7.32
C ALA A 44 1.39 -2.36 7.03
N TYR A 45 1.01 -1.38 7.84
CA TYR A 45 -0.18 -0.57 7.57
C TYR A 45 0.02 0.31 6.33
N HIS A 46 1.24 0.84 6.14
CA HIS A 46 1.56 1.61 4.95
C HIS A 46 1.57 0.76 3.68
N SER A 47 2.05 -0.49 3.73
CA SER A 47 1.93 -1.38 2.57
C SER A 47 0.46 -1.71 2.25
N CYS A 48 -0.41 -1.92 3.25
CA CYS A 48 -1.85 -2.05 3.01
C CYS A 48 -2.42 -0.85 2.25
N GLU A 49 -2.06 0.36 2.68
CA GLU A 49 -2.49 1.62 2.06
C GLU A 49 -2.10 1.66 0.57
N LEU A 50 -0.83 1.36 0.28
CA LEU A 50 -0.30 1.41 -1.08
C LEU A 50 -0.88 0.30 -1.99
N PHE A 51 -1.14 -0.90 -1.47
CA PHE A 51 -1.83 -1.94 -2.24
C PHE A 51 -3.25 -1.52 -2.60
N LEU A 52 -4.02 -0.95 -1.66
CA LEU A 52 -5.37 -0.47 -1.97
C LEU A 52 -5.33 0.70 -2.96
N LYS A 53 -4.38 1.63 -2.80
CA LYS A 53 -4.16 2.73 -3.75
C LYS A 53 -3.76 2.22 -5.13
N THR A 54 -2.96 1.16 -5.23
CA THR A 54 -2.65 0.50 -6.51
C THR A 54 -3.93 0.09 -7.22
N TYR A 55 -4.82 -0.60 -6.52
CA TYR A 55 -6.07 -1.09 -7.10
C TYR A 55 -6.98 0.07 -7.53
N MET A 56 -7.21 1.06 -6.66
CA MET A 56 -8.03 2.22 -7.02
C MET A 56 -7.41 3.02 -8.17
N ARG A 57 -6.08 3.15 -8.21
CA ARG A 57 -5.34 3.81 -9.29
C ARG A 57 -5.49 3.08 -10.62
N SER A 58 -5.47 1.74 -10.63
CA SER A 58 -5.68 0.96 -11.85
C SER A 58 -7.12 1.07 -12.39
N HIS A 59 -8.06 1.51 -11.56
CA HIS A 59 -9.45 1.81 -11.95
C HIS A 59 -9.66 3.28 -12.32
N GLY A 60 -8.58 4.05 -12.51
CA GLY A 60 -8.62 5.41 -13.04
C GLY A 60 -8.68 6.52 -12.00
N MET A 61 -8.62 6.20 -10.70
CA MET A 61 -8.59 7.23 -9.65
C MET A 61 -7.34 8.11 -9.74
N LEU A 62 -7.48 9.43 -9.55
CA LEU A 62 -6.36 10.37 -9.64
C LEU A 62 -5.54 10.40 -8.35
N ILE A 63 -4.28 10.86 -8.42
CA ILE A 63 -3.42 10.97 -7.24
C ILE A 63 -4.00 11.93 -6.19
N ALA A 64 -4.72 12.97 -6.62
CA ALA A 64 -5.42 13.89 -5.73
C ALA A 64 -6.49 13.17 -4.89
N ASP A 65 -7.30 12.33 -5.53
CA ASP A 65 -8.36 11.58 -4.86
C ASP A 65 -7.78 10.52 -3.92
N LEU A 66 -6.74 9.80 -4.37
CA LEU A 66 -6.02 8.83 -3.53
C LEU A 66 -5.42 9.46 -2.26
N ARG A 67 -5.01 10.72 -2.33
CA ARG A 67 -4.51 11.49 -1.17
C ARG A 67 -5.62 11.90 -0.21
N ALA A 68 -6.84 12.10 -0.70
CA ALA A 68 -7.97 12.52 0.14
C ALA A 68 -8.31 11.46 1.20
N PHE A 69 -8.06 10.17 0.91
CA PHE A 69 -8.22 9.07 1.88
C PHE A 69 -7.23 9.11 3.06
N GLN A 70 -6.16 9.92 3.00
CA GLN A 70 -5.15 10.00 4.06
C GLN A 70 -4.63 8.60 4.48
N HIS A 71 -4.82 8.21 5.75
CA HIS A 71 -4.45 6.91 6.33
C HIS A 71 -5.69 6.08 6.71
N ASP A 72 -6.86 6.41 6.15
CA ASP A 72 -8.12 5.73 6.44
C ASP A 72 -8.22 4.42 5.63
N LEU A 73 -7.62 3.38 6.18
CA LEU A 73 -7.61 2.04 5.61
C LEU A 73 -9.02 1.44 5.42
N PRO A 74 -9.95 1.50 6.40
CA PRO A 74 -11.32 1.00 6.22
C PRO A 74 -12.05 1.66 5.04
N THR A 75 -11.98 2.98 4.93
CA THR A 75 -12.63 3.71 3.84
C THR A 75 -12.01 3.36 2.49
N MET A 76 -10.68 3.22 2.41
CA MET A 76 -10.01 2.73 1.20
C MET A 76 -10.43 1.31 0.82
N LEU A 77 -10.59 0.41 1.80
CA LEU A 77 -11.02 -0.97 1.55
C LEU A 77 -12.47 -1.00 1.05
N SER A 78 -13.36 -0.19 1.63
CA SER A 78 -14.75 -0.05 1.16
C SER A 78 -14.79 0.41 -0.29
N ALA A 79 -14.09 1.51 -0.61
CA ALA A 79 -14.02 2.06 -1.96
C ALA A 79 -13.46 1.04 -2.96
N ALA A 80 -12.38 0.32 -2.59
CA ALA A 80 -11.83 -0.72 -3.45
C ALA A 80 -12.81 -1.89 -3.65
N THR A 81 -13.57 -2.29 -2.63
CA THR A 81 -14.59 -3.33 -2.75
C THR A 81 -15.77 -2.90 -3.62
N GLU A 82 -16.20 -1.64 -3.54
CA GLU A 82 -17.21 -1.06 -4.44
C GLU A 82 -16.75 -1.08 -5.91
N MET A 83 -15.44 -0.96 -6.15
CA MET A 83 -14.81 -1.11 -7.47
C MET A 83 -14.64 -2.57 -7.92
N GLY A 84 -14.95 -3.54 -7.06
CA GLY A 84 -14.91 -4.97 -7.37
C GLY A 84 -13.81 -5.77 -6.67
N LEU A 85 -12.97 -5.15 -5.83
CA LEU A 85 -11.95 -5.88 -5.06
C LEU A 85 -12.61 -6.89 -4.13
N GLN A 86 -12.19 -8.15 -4.21
CA GLN A 86 -12.68 -9.22 -3.34
C GLN A 86 -11.75 -9.39 -2.12
N PRO A 87 -12.10 -8.88 -0.93
CA PRO A 87 -11.26 -8.99 0.25
C PRO A 87 -11.17 -10.45 0.74
N LYS A 88 -9.97 -10.90 1.11
CA LYS A 88 -9.78 -12.20 1.77
C LYS A 88 -10.49 -12.24 3.12
N LYS A 89 -10.82 -13.46 3.57
CA LYS A 89 -11.51 -13.72 4.85
C LYS A 89 -10.84 -13.01 6.03
N GLY A 90 -11.66 -12.26 6.77
CA GLY A 90 -11.26 -11.54 7.97
C GLY A 90 -10.59 -10.19 7.73
N MET A 91 -10.33 -9.76 6.48
CA MET A 91 -9.77 -8.44 6.20
C MET A 91 -10.68 -7.32 6.70
N LEU A 92 -11.97 -7.33 6.34
CA LEU A 92 -12.94 -6.32 6.78
C LEU A 92 -12.96 -6.14 8.30
N ARG A 93 -12.98 -7.26 9.03
CA ARG A 93 -12.92 -7.24 10.50
C ARG A 93 -11.60 -6.66 11.02
N ALA A 94 -10.47 -7.04 10.43
CA ALA A 94 -9.17 -6.56 10.87
C ALA A 94 -8.99 -5.05 10.63
N PHE A 95 -9.48 -4.54 9.49
CA PHE A 95 -9.48 -3.10 9.19
C PHE A 95 -10.38 -2.33 10.17
N LYS A 96 -11.57 -2.85 10.47
CA LYS A 96 -12.46 -2.24 11.46
C LYS A 96 -11.84 -2.18 12.86
N VAL A 97 -11.20 -3.26 13.32
CA VAL A 97 -10.49 -3.25 14.62
C VAL A 97 -9.35 -2.23 14.64
N LEU A 98 -8.63 -2.07 13.52
CA LEU A 98 -7.57 -1.07 13.39
C LEU A 98 -8.13 0.36 13.52
N GLU A 99 -9.28 0.63 12.92
CA GLU A 99 -10.00 1.90 13.00
C GLU A 99 -10.45 2.21 14.44
N GLU A 100 -11.16 1.27 15.07
CA GLU A 100 -11.68 1.41 16.44
C GLU A 100 -10.56 1.72 17.45
N ASN A 101 -9.38 1.14 17.23
CA ASN A 101 -8.20 1.37 18.07
C ASN A 101 -7.35 2.58 17.66
N ASN A 102 -7.70 3.25 16.55
CA ASN A 102 -6.89 4.28 15.88
C ASN A 102 -5.42 3.85 15.72
N ASP A 103 -5.23 2.57 15.37
CA ASP A 103 -3.95 1.88 15.54
C ASP A 103 -2.87 2.41 14.60
N TYR A 104 -3.24 2.79 13.37
CA TYR A 104 -2.32 3.39 12.41
C TYR A 104 -1.77 4.72 12.93
N VAL A 105 -2.60 5.61 13.50
CA VAL A 105 -2.09 6.86 14.06
C VAL A 105 -1.25 6.60 15.31
N ARG A 106 -1.77 5.75 16.21
CA ARG A 106 -1.18 5.51 17.53
C ARG A 106 0.15 4.75 17.48
N VAL A 107 0.41 3.94 16.46
CA VAL A 107 1.66 3.17 16.34
C VAL A 107 2.92 4.05 16.41
N ARG A 108 2.80 5.33 16.02
CA ARG A 108 3.90 6.31 16.05
C ARG A 108 4.21 6.85 17.44
N TYR A 109 3.26 6.80 18.36
CA TYR A 109 3.34 7.46 19.67
C TYR A 109 3.20 6.48 20.84
N SER A 110 2.64 5.29 20.60
CA SER A 110 2.29 4.34 21.64
C SER A 110 3.50 3.52 22.08
N LEU A 111 3.84 3.61 23.36
CA LEU A 111 4.80 2.74 24.04
C LEU A 111 4.15 1.53 24.72
N LYS A 112 2.89 1.21 24.40
CA LYS A 112 2.20 0.02 24.89
C LYS A 112 3.05 -1.23 24.63
N THR A 113 3.30 -2.00 25.69
CA THR A 113 4.20 -3.18 25.71
C THR A 113 3.45 -4.51 25.72
N ASP A 114 2.12 -4.48 25.80
CA ASP A 114 1.26 -5.66 25.81
C ASP A 114 1.09 -6.26 24.41
N ALA A 115 1.29 -7.59 24.30
CA ALA A 115 1.09 -8.36 23.06
C ALA A 115 1.70 -7.75 21.78
N VAL A 116 2.79 -6.98 21.92
CA VAL A 116 3.36 -6.16 20.85
C VAL A 116 3.80 -6.97 19.63
N ARG A 117 4.30 -8.19 19.86
CA ARG A 117 4.71 -9.11 18.79
C ARG A 117 3.50 -9.69 18.04
N PRO A 118 2.48 -10.28 18.69
CA PRO A 118 1.23 -10.65 18.03
C PRO A 118 0.59 -9.51 17.21
N HIS A 119 0.58 -8.28 17.73
CA HIS A 119 0.06 -7.13 16.97
C HIS A 119 0.87 -6.85 15.70
N ALA A 120 2.20 -7.01 15.75
CA ALA A 120 3.07 -6.87 14.59
C ALA A 120 2.86 -8.00 13.56
N GLU A 121 2.78 -9.25 14.02
CA GLU A 121 2.49 -10.41 13.18
C GLU A 121 1.12 -10.27 12.49
N ASN A 122 0.09 -9.85 13.23
CA ASN A 122 -1.24 -9.59 12.68
C ASN A 122 -1.24 -8.47 11.62
N ALA A 123 -0.44 -7.42 11.82
CA ALA A 123 -0.29 -6.34 10.84
C ALA A 123 0.35 -6.86 9.54
N ILE A 124 1.41 -7.68 9.64
CA ILE A 124 2.04 -8.31 8.47
C ILE A 124 1.05 -9.23 7.75
N THR A 125 0.33 -10.09 8.47
CA THR A 125 -0.69 -10.97 7.87
C THR A 125 -1.79 -10.17 7.17
N LEU A 126 -2.18 -9.02 7.72
CA LEU A 126 -3.15 -8.15 7.09
C LEU A 126 -2.63 -7.58 5.76
N ALA A 127 -1.38 -7.13 5.75
CA ALA A 127 -0.72 -6.64 4.54
C ALA A 127 -0.58 -7.74 3.48
N GLU A 128 -0.23 -8.96 3.88
CA GLU A 128 -0.15 -10.12 2.98
C GLU A 128 -1.50 -10.45 2.34
N LYS A 129 -2.58 -10.42 3.12
CA LYS A 129 -3.95 -10.61 2.60
C LYS A 129 -4.35 -9.50 1.64
N THR A 130 -3.96 -8.26 1.95
CA THR A 130 -4.23 -7.09 1.11
C THR A 130 -3.47 -7.21 -0.22
N ARG A 131 -2.17 -7.52 -0.16
CA ARG A 131 -1.34 -7.84 -1.34
C ARG A 131 -2.00 -8.89 -2.20
N GLU A 132 -2.37 -10.03 -1.61
CA GLU A 132 -2.93 -11.15 -2.35
C GLU A 132 -4.27 -10.82 -3.01
N SER A 133 -5.12 -10.04 -2.34
CA SER A 133 -6.40 -9.58 -2.90
C SER A 133 -6.17 -8.73 -4.15
N VAL A 134 -5.24 -7.78 -4.07
CA VAL A 134 -4.89 -6.87 -5.18
C VAL A 134 -4.18 -7.62 -6.30
N ARG A 135 -3.22 -8.48 -5.98
CA ARG A 135 -2.47 -9.33 -6.93
C ARG A 135 -3.41 -10.17 -7.78
N LEU A 136 -4.37 -10.85 -7.15
CA LEU A 136 -5.37 -11.66 -7.85
C LEU A 136 -6.30 -10.80 -8.70
N ALA A 137 -6.79 -9.68 -8.15
CA ALA A 137 -7.73 -8.81 -8.86
C ALA A 137 -7.11 -8.12 -10.09
N LEU A 138 -5.80 -7.86 -10.06
CA LEU A 138 -5.05 -7.29 -11.18
C LEU A 138 -4.36 -8.34 -12.06
N ASN A 139 -4.63 -9.62 -11.83
CA ASN A 139 -4.07 -10.75 -12.59
C ASN A 139 -2.52 -10.76 -12.63
N PHE A 140 -1.87 -10.50 -11.51
CA PHE A 140 -0.41 -10.66 -11.38
C PHE A 140 -0.05 -12.12 -11.11
N ASP A 141 1.18 -12.51 -11.44
CA ASP A 141 1.77 -13.77 -11.03
C ASP A 141 2.02 -13.82 -9.52
N GLU A 142 2.56 -14.92 -9.02
CA GLU A 142 2.84 -15.12 -7.59
C GLU A 142 3.86 -14.11 -7.03
N PHE A 143 4.79 -13.68 -7.86
CA PHE A 143 5.83 -12.71 -7.53
C PHE A 143 5.31 -11.27 -7.59
N GLY A 144 4.12 -11.04 -8.14
CA GLY A 144 3.56 -9.70 -8.32
C GLY A 144 3.91 -9.09 -9.67
N ASN A 145 4.46 -9.87 -10.60
CA ASN A 145 4.66 -9.41 -11.96
C ASN A 145 3.34 -9.47 -12.73
N PRO A 146 3.04 -8.48 -13.57
CA PRO A 146 1.94 -8.53 -14.49
C PRO A 146 1.88 -9.76 -15.39
N LYS A 147 0.70 -10.37 -15.56
CA LYS A 147 0.45 -11.31 -16.66
C LYS A 147 -0.25 -10.60 -17.82
N GLY A 148 0.40 -10.56 -18.99
CA GLY A 148 -0.16 -10.02 -20.24
C GLY A 148 -0.02 -8.50 -20.40
N GLN A 149 -0.72 -7.95 -21.41
CA GLN A 149 -0.63 -6.53 -21.83
C GLN A 149 -1.48 -5.55 -21.00
N LEU A 150 -1.82 -5.85 -19.74
CA LEU A 150 -2.61 -4.97 -18.87
C LEU A 150 -1.97 -3.60 -18.57
N TRP A 151 -0.76 -3.37 -19.08
CA TRP A 151 0.00 -2.13 -18.90
C TRP A 151 0.22 -1.37 -20.20
N ASN A 152 -0.44 -1.78 -21.28
CA ASN A 152 -0.74 -0.93 -22.43
C ASN A 152 -1.97 -0.03 -22.17
N CYS A 153 -2.54 -0.03 -20.96
CA CYS A 153 -3.54 0.96 -20.59
C CYS A 153 -2.94 2.36 -20.76
N PRO A 154 -3.67 3.31 -21.37
CA PRO A 154 -3.18 4.67 -21.52
C PRO A 154 -2.74 5.21 -20.17
N LEU A 155 -1.61 5.92 -20.16
CA LEU A 155 -1.09 6.57 -18.96
C LEU A 155 -2.23 7.37 -18.30
N PRO A 156 -2.36 7.34 -16.96
CA PRO A 156 -3.40 8.10 -16.31
C PRO A 156 -3.40 9.57 -16.72
N ALA A 157 -4.56 10.21 -16.73
CA ALA A 157 -4.71 11.58 -17.25
C ALA A 157 -3.79 12.62 -16.56
N ASP A 158 -3.43 12.37 -15.30
CA ASP A 158 -2.53 13.20 -14.50
C ASP A 158 -1.05 12.76 -14.57
N TYR A 159 -0.70 11.80 -15.42
CA TYR A 159 0.68 11.36 -15.64
C TYR A 159 1.47 12.45 -16.38
N PRO A 160 2.68 12.83 -15.91
CA PRO A 160 3.47 13.87 -16.55
C PRO A 160 3.89 13.40 -17.94
N VAL A 161 3.50 14.17 -18.96
CA VAL A 161 3.99 13.98 -20.32
C VAL A 161 5.47 14.33 -20.31
N SER A 162 6.34 13.33 -20.41
CA SER A 162 7.77 13.59 -20.59
C SER A 162 7.96 14.27 -21.94
N SER A 163 8.14 15.60 -21.92
CA SER A 163 8.74 16.26 -23.07
C SER A 163 10.18 15.77 -23.14
N PRO A 164 10.65 15.19 -24.26
CA PRO A 164 12.04 14.78 -24.35
C PRO A 164 12.91 16.00 -24.05
N LYS A 165 13.71 15.91 -22.98
CA LYS A 165 14.79 16.87 -22.77
C LYS A 165 15.73 16.70 -23.95
N VAL A 166 15.62 17.59 -24.92
CA VAL A 166 16.68 17.79 -25.92
C VAL A 166 17.89 18.20 -25.10
N ILE A 167 18.79 17.26 -24.87
CA ILE A 167 20.12 17.57 -24.39
C ILE A 167 20.73 18.30 -25.59
N ALA A 168 20.75 19.63 -25.54
CA ALA A 168 21.55 20.41 -26.45
C ALA A 168 22.98 19.86 -26.31
N ALA A 169 23.50 19.30 -27.40
CA ALA A 169 24.91 18.99 -27.49
C ALA A 169 25.62 20.35 -27.54
N ASP A 170 25.93 20.89 -26.38
CA ASP A 170 26.79 22.06 -26.27
C ASP A 170 28.24 21.62 -26.47
N ALA A 171 28.81 22.18 -27.55
CA ALA A 171 30.21 22.27 -27.99
C ALA A 171 30.86 21.03 -28.64
#